data_AF-A0A565CJJ7-F1
#
_entry.id   AF-A0A565CJJ7-F1
#
_cell.length_a   1.000
_cell.length_b   1.000
_cell.length_c   1.000
_cell.angle_alpha   90.00
_cell.angle_beta   90.00
_cell.angle_gamma   90.00
#
_symmetry.space_group_name_H-M   'P 1'
#
loop_
_entity.id
_entity.type
_entity.pdbx_description
1 polymer ?
#
loop_
_entity_poly.entity_id
_entity_poly.type
_entity_poly.pdbx_seq_one_letter_code
_entity_poly.pdbx_strand_id
1 'polypeptide(L)'
;MEKFSYNSYPDSAESSPRSREIEFDNPPPWEDQQQQQTQSSYKVKFMCSYGGKIQPRPHDNQLTYVNGDTKIMSVDRGIRFATLVKISMR
;
A
#
# COMPACT_ATOMS: atom_id res chain seq x y z
N MET A 1 -10.25 10.16 34.57
CA MET A 1 -9.61 9.07 33.81
C MET A 1 -10.72 8.20 33.28
N GLU A 2 -11.20 8.51 32.08
CA GLU A 2 -12.40 7.88 31.51
C GLU A 2 -11.99 6.66 30.69
N LYS A 3 -12.66 5.53 30.95
CA LYS A 3 -12.41 4.24 30.33
C LYS A 3 -13.15 4.21 29.00
N PHE A 4 -12.43 4.21 27.87
CA PHE A 4 -13.03 3.98 26.56
C PHE A 4 -13.27 2.49 26.36
N SER A 5 -14.53 2.08 26.36
CA SER A 5 -14.96 0.75 25.94
C SER A 5 -14.79 0.62 24.42
N TYR A 6 -14.00 -0.35 23.98
CA TYR A 6 -13.91 -0.74 22.57
C TYR A 6 -15.21 -1.44 22.17
N ASN A 7 -16.09 -0.72 21.47
CA ASN A 7 -17.19 -1.34 20.74
C ASN A 7 -16.66 -1.80 19.38
N SER A 8 -16.53 -3.11 19.19
CA SER A 8 -16.30 -3.70 17.87
C SER A 8 -17.53 -3.43 16.99
N TYR A 9 -17.35 -2.72 15.88
CA TYR A 9 -18.40 -2.46 14.89
C TYR A 9 -18.57 -3.69 13.98
N PRO A 10 -19.70 -4.42 14.04
CA PRO A 10 -19.91 -5.64 13.26
C PRO A 10 -20.26 -5.40 11.77
N ASP A 11 -20.37 -4.14 11.33
CA ASP A 11 -20.94 -3.77 10.01
C ASP A 11 -19.90 -3.30 8.96
N SER A 12 -18.60 -3.35 9.27
CA SER A 12 -17.55 -2.85 8.35
C SER A 12 -17.34 -3.70 7.07
N ALA A 13 -18.05 -4.82 6.94
CA ALA A 13 -17.92 -5.73 5.80
C ALA A 13 -18.47 -5.13 4.49
N GLU A 14 -19.41 -4.18 4.55
CA GLU A 14 -20.11 -3.64 3.37
C GLU A 14 -19.53 -2.31 2.86
N SER A 15 -18.49 -1.77 3.49
CA SER A 15 -17.93 -0.44 3.20
C SER A 15 -17.07 -0.37 1.92
N SER A 16 -17.11 -1.39 1.05
CA SER A 16 -16.41 -1.33 -0.24
C SER A 16 -17.15 -0.39 -1.19
N PRO A 17 -16.52 0.69 -1.68
CA PRO A 17 -17.15 1.54 -2.68
C PRO A 17 -17.35 0.71 -3.95
N ARG A 18 -18.59 0.58 -4.42
CA ARG A 18 -18.88 -0.01 -5.73
C ARG A 18 -18.17 0.84 -6.79
N SER A 19 -17.13 0.28 -7.41
CA SER A 19 -16.48 0.89 -8.57
C SER A 19 -17.54 1.24 -9.60
N ARG A 20 -17.62 2.52 -9.95
CA ARG A 20 -18.46 3.01 -11.03
C ARG A 20 -17.91 2.42 -12.34
N GLU A 21 -18.65 1.49 -12.94
CA GLU A 21 -18.39 0.99 -14.29
C GLU A 21 -18.33 2.21 -15.24
N ILE A 22 -17.20 2.43 -15.90
CA ILE A 22 -17.09 3.38 -17.02
C ILE A 22 -16.89 2.50 -18.25
N GLU A 23 -17.92 2.42 -19.11
CA GLU A 23 -17.78 1.86 -20.45
C GLU A 23 -16.72 2.69 -21.20
N PHE A 24 -15.57 2.08 -21.46
CA PHE A 24 -14.42 2.75 -22.07
C PHE A 24 -14.20 2.15 -23.46
N ASP A 25 -14.63 2.88 -24.50
CA ASP A 25 -14.37 2.57 -25.93
C ASP A 25 -12.92 2.94 -26.33
N ASN A 26 -11.99 2.88 -25.39
CA ASN A 26 -10.57 3.13 -25.63
C ASN A 26 -9.75 2.19 -24.73
N PRO A 27 -8.85 1.36 -25.28
CA PRO A 27 -7.98 0.54 -24.46
C PRO A 27 -7.23 1.44 -23.47
N PRO A 28 -7.32 1.15 -22.16
CA PRO A 28 -6.69 1.98 -21.16
C PRO A 28 -5.15 1.92 -21.29
N PRO A 29 -4.42 3.00 -20.93
CA PRO A 29 -2.97 3.11 -21.17
C PRO A 29 -2.09 2.06 -20.46
N TRP A 30 -2.69 1.19 -19.65
CA TRP A 30 -2.00 0.11 -18.95
C TRP A 30 -1.74 -1.12 -19.84
N GLU A 31 -2.28 -1.18 -21.05
CA GLU A 31 -2.07 -2.29 -21.98
C GLU A 31 -0.67 -2.29 -22.62
N ASP A 32 -0.09 -1.12 -22.91
CA ASP A 32 1.29 -1.00 -23.41
C ASP A 32 2.35 -1.44 -22.37
N GLN A 33 1.99 -1.50 -21.08
CA GLN A 33 2.90 -1.93 -20.01
C GLN A 33 3.04 -3.46 -19.91
N GLN A 34 2.18 -4.25 -20.56
CA GLN A 34 2.23 -5.70 -20.45
C GLN A 34 3.41 -6.33 -21.21
N GLN A 35 3.94 -5.69 -22.26
CA GLN A 35 5.05 -6.25 -23.04
C GLN A 35 6.41 -6.18 -22.33
N GLN A 36 6.58 -5.31 -21.32
CA GLN A 36 7.76 -5.35 -20.44
C GLN A 36 7.58 -6.23 -19.19
N GLN A 37 6.37 -6.73 -18.90
CA GLN A 37 6.11 -7.47 -17.66
C GLN A 37 6.67 -8.89 -17.62
N THR A 38 6.84 -9.55 -18.77
CA THR A 38 7.33 -10.94 -18.83
C THR A 38 8.77 -11.10 -18.33
N GLN A 39 9.63 -10.08 -18.45
CA GLN A 39 10.99 -10.08 -17.87
C GLN A 39 11.03 -9.65 -16.40
N SER A 40 10.00 -8.93 -15.93
CA SER A 40 9.90 -8.40 -14.56
C SER A 40 9.16 -9.32 -13.59
N SER A 41 8.59 -10.42 -14.09
CA SER A 41 7.65 -11.28 -13.38
C SER A 41 8.18 -11.79 -12.04
N TYR A 42 9.49 -11.89 -11.82
CA TYR A 42 10.07 -12.47 -10.60
C TYR A 42 10.42 -11.45 -9.48
N LYS A 43 10.15 -10.16 -9.67
CA LYS A 43 10.41 -9.13 -8.63
C LYS A 43 9.14 -8.74 -7.87
N VAL A 44 9.32 -8.37 -6.60
CA VAL A 44 8.28 -7.84 -5.71
C VAL A 44 8.62 -6.41 -5.31
N LYS A 45 7.60 -5.57 -5.18
CA LYS A 45 7.74 -4.17 -4.76
C LYS A 45 7.37 -4.06 -3.28
N PHE A 46 8.28 -3.52 -2.48
CA PHE A 46 8.05 -3.21 -1.07
C PHE A 46 7.99 -1.70 -0.88
N MET A 47 7.06 -1.27 -0.03
CA MET A 47 7.08 0.07 0.56
C MET A 47 7.74 -0.05 1.94
N CYS A 48 8.77 0.75 2.17
CA CYS A 48 9.49 0.82 3.45
C CYS A 48 9.38 2.24 3.99
N SER A 49 8.78 2.39 5.16
CA SER A 49 8.64 3.67 5.84
C SER A 49 9.36 3.62 7.18
N TYR A 50 10.15 4.64 7.50
CA TYR A 50 10.94 4.71 8.75
C TYR A 50 11.12 6.14 9.26
N GLY A 51 11.37 6.27 10.57
CA GLY A 51 11.63 7.57 11.24
C GLY A 51 10.41 8.43 11.55
N GLY A 52 9.24 8.12 10.97
CA GLY A 52 7.99 8.86 11.16
C GLY A 52 6.97 8.17 12.07
N LYS A 53 5.75 8.71 12.07
CA LYS A 53 4.62 8.25 12.88
C LYS A 53 3.34 8.15 12.04
N ILE A 54 2.48 7.22 12.43
CA ILE A 54 1.14 7.09 11.86
C ILE A 54 0.19 7.95 12.71
N GLN A 55 -0.55 8.87 12.08
CA GLN A 55 -1.50 9.75 12.74
C GLN A 55 -2.89 9.69 12.07
N PRO A 56 -3.98 9.77 12.84
CA PRO A 56 -5.32 9.87 12.28
C PRO A 56 -5.52 11.20 11.56
N ARG A 57 -6.24 11.14 10.45
CA ARG A 57 -6.70 12.32 9.72
C ARG A 57 -8.10 12.70 10.21
N PRO A 58 -8.31 13.95 10.65
CA PRO A 58 -9.57 14.35 11.30
C PRO A 58 -10.84 14.27 10.44
N HIS A 59 -10.71 14.18 9.11
CA HIS A 59 -11.83 14.40 8.19
C HIS A 59 -12.37 13.14 7.50
N ASP A 60 -11.61 12.06 7.45
CA ASP A 60 -11.95 10.88 6.64
C ASP A 60 -11.73 9.53 7.36
N ASN A 61 -11.47 9.53 8.67
CA ASN A 61 -11.10 8.33 9.46
C ASN A 61 -9.87 7.57 8.90
N GLN A 62 -9.07 8.20 8.04
CA GLN A 62 -7.86 7.58 7.48
C GLN A 62 -6.65 7.83 8.37
N LEU A 63 -5.58 7.08 8.12
CA LEU A 63 -4.28 7.29 8.73
C LEU A 63 -3.32 7.96 7.73
N THR A 64 -2.39 8.76 8.22
CA THR A 64 -1.32 9.36 7.41
C THR A 64 0.03 9.13 8.10
N TYR A 65 1.04 8.76 7.31
CA TYR A 65 2.41 8.67 7.77
C TYR A 65 3.08 10.05 7.65
N VAL A 66 3.65 10.56 8.74
CA VAL A 66 4.24 11.91 8.78
C VAL A 66 5.61 11.89 9.47
N ASN A 67 6.43 12.90 9.16
CA ASN A 67 7.75 13.14 9.77
C ASN A 67 8.75 11.98 9.61
N GLY A 68 8.65 11.22 8.53
CA GLY A 68 9.60 10.15 8.21
C GLY A 68 9.74 9.97 6.71
N ASP A 69 10.55 9.00 6.32
CA ASP A 69 10.80 8.68 4.92
C ASP A 69 9.92 7.52 4.47
N THR A 70 9.58 7.49 3.19
CA THR A 70 8.89 6.37 2.56
C THR A 70 9.52 6.10 1.21
N LYS A 71 9.99 4.87 1.01
CA LYS A 71 10.71 4.43 -0.18
C LYS A 71 10.04 3.19 -0.76
N ILE A 72 9.87 3.17 -2.08
CA ILE A 72 9.43 1.98 -2.81
C ILE A 72 10.67 1.31 -3.41
N MET A 73 10.85 0.02 -3.16
CA MET A 73 11.96 -0.77 -3.69
C MET A 73 11.47 -2.04 -4.38
N SER A 74 12.04 -2.35 -5.53
CA SER A 74 11.79 -3.61 -6.25
C SER A 74 12.92 -4.59 -5.97
N VAL A 75 12.60 -5.77 -5.45
CA VAL A 75 13.58 -6.80 -5.07
C VAL A 75 13.20 -8.15 -5.66
N ASP A 76 14.15 -9.07 -5.72
CA ASP A 76 13.92 -10.44 -6.17
C ASP A 76 13.03 -11.21 -5.17
N ARG A 77 12.13 -12.08 -5.66
CA ARG A 77 11.27 -12.91 -4.78
C ARG A 77 12.04 -13.87 -3.87
N GLY A 78 13.22 -14.32 -4.28
CA GLY A 78 14.09 -15.19 -3.49
C GLY A 78 14.93 -14.45 -2.43
N ILE A 79 14.70 -13.15 -2.21
CA ILE A 79 15.48 -12.37 -1.25
C ILE A 79 15.34 -12.90 0.17
N ARG A 80 16.47 -13.08 0.85
CA ARG A 80 16.49 -13.44 2.28
C ARG A 80 16.15 -12.22 3.14
N PHE A 81 15.41 -12.45 4.23
CA PHE A 81 14.97 -11.39 5.15
C PHE A 81 16.12 -10.49 5.64
N ALA A 82 17.26 -11.08 6.04
CA ALA A 82 18.42 -10.30 6.50
C ALA A 82 18.98 -9.35 5.42
N THR A 83 18.91 -9.74 4.15
CA THR A 83 19.31 -8.86 3.04
C THR A 83 18.26 -7.77 2.81
N LEU A 84 16.97 -8.12 2.87
CA LEU A 84 15.86 -7.16 2.72
C LEU A 84 15.95 -6.03 3.76
N VAL A 85 16.17 -6.35 5.03
CA VAL A 85 16.33 -5.34 6.09
C VAL A 85 17.55 -4.45 5.85
N LYS A 86 18.67 -5.02 5.40
CA LYS A 86 19.89 -4.24 5.11
C LYS A 86 19.71 -3.25 3.96
N ILE A 87 18.89 -3.58 2.97
CA ILE A 87 18.64 -2.68 1.84
C ILE A 87 17.50 -1.70 2.11
N SER A 88 16.58 -2.01 3.04
CA SER A 88 15.46 -1.12 3.36
C SER A 88 15.84 0.06 4.26
N MET A 89 16.89 -0.10 5.05
CA MET A 89 17.37 0.91 6.01
C MET A 89 18.53 1.76 5.48
N ARG A 90 18.77 1.76 4.16
CA ARG A 90 19.75 2.60 3.48
C ARG A 90 19.11 3.73 2.68
#